data_AF-A0A924GMF7-F1
#
_entry.id   AF-A0A924GMF7-F1
#
_cell.length_a   1.000
_cell.length_b   1.000
_cell.length_c   1.000
_cell.angle_alpha   90.00
_cell.angle_beta   90.00
_cell.angle_gamma   90.00
#
_symmetry.space_group_name_H-M   'P 1'
#
loop_
_entity.id
_entity.type
_entity.pdbx_description
1 polymer ?
#
loop_
_entity_poly.entity_id
_entity_poly.type
_entity_poly.pdbx_seq_one_letter_code
_entity_poly.pdbx_strand_id
1 'polypeptide(L)' 'RSLLVAEEELRKGNDAAFMQAKIITAVFYADHLLSKAPGIRDSIVEGADSVTSLALEAF' A
#
# COMPACT_ATOMS: atom_id res chain seq x y z
N ARG A 1 -2.96 12.55 -2.30
CA ARG A 1 -2.87 14.03 -2.35
C ARG A 1 -1.66 14.61 -1.61
N SER A 2 -1.21 14.05 -0.47
CA SER A 2 -0.03 14.58 0.26
C SER A 2 1.26 14.61 -0.57
N LEU A 3 1.46 13.68 -1.51
CA LEU A 3 2.62 13.67 -2.42
C LEU A 3 2.66 14.92 -3.30
N LEU A 4 1.56 15.23 -4.00
CA LEU A 4 1.44 16.39 -4.89
C LEU A 4 1.71 17.72 -4.17
N VAL A 5 1.23 17.85 -2.93
CA VAL A 5 1.50 19.04 -2.12
C VAL A 5 2.98 19.13 -1.75
N ALA A 6 3.60 18.01 -1.38
CA ALA A 6 5.03 17.99 -1.05
C ALA A 6 5.92 18.32 -2.25
N GLU A 7 5.56 17.85 -3.45
CA GLU A 7 6.28 18.21 -4.69
C GLU A 7 6.15 19.68 -5.04
N GLU A 8 4.97 20.28 -4.81
CA GLU A 8 4.73 21.70 -5.04
C GLU A 8 5.52 22.58 -4.05
N GLU A 9 5.48 22.25 -2.77
CA GLU A 9 6.22 23.00 -1.74
C GLU A 9 7.73 22.83 -1.89
N LEU A 10 8.21 21.65 -2.30
CA LEU A 10 9.62 21.44 -2.63
C LEU A 10 10.06 22.33 -3.80
N ARG A 11 9.23 22.48 -4.84
CA ARG A 11 9.50 23.39 -5.97
C ARG A 11 9.57 24.86 -5.55
N LYS A 12 8.83 25.25 -4.51
CA LYS A 12 8.91 26.59 -3.91
C LYS A 12 10.11 26.78 -2.98
N GLY A 13 10.86 25.71 -2.68
CA GLY A 13 11.99 25.74 -1.75
C GLY A 13 11.60 25.69 -0.27
N ASN A 14 10.34 25.40 0.04
CA ASN A 14 9.84 25.37 1.42
C ASN A 14 10.20 24.04 2.08
N ASP A 15 10.99 24.11 3.16
CA ASP A 15 11.39 22.96 4.00
C ASP A 15 11.79 21.72 3.17
N ALA A 16 12.80 21.90 2.31
CA ALA A 16 13.14 20.94 1.27
C ALA A 16 13.43 19.53 1.81
N ALA A 17 14.13 19.42 2.94
CA ALA A 17 14.44 18.13 3.56
C ALA A 17 13.16 17.41 4.04
N PHE A 18 12.23 18.15 4.67
CA PHE A 18 10.97 17.58 5.10
C PHE A 18 10.07 17.18 3.92
N MET A 19 9.99 18.00 2.87
CA MET A 19 9.22 17.67 1.67
C MET A 19 9.78 16.43 0.94
N GLN A 20 11.11 16.31 0.84
CA GLN A 20 11.75 15.11 0.31
C GLN A 20 11.40 13.86 1.13
N ALA A 21 11.45 13.95 2.46
CA ALA A 21 11.07 12.84 3.34
C ALA A 21 9.59 12.42 3.12
N LYS A 22 8.68 13.38 2.95
CA LYS A 22 7.27 13.14 2.65
C LYS A 22 7.08 12.43 1.31
N ILE A 23 7.83 12.84 0.27
CA ILE A 23 7.80 12.21 -1.05
C ILE A 23 8.29 10.77 -0.96
N ILE A 24 9.47 10.54 -0.37
CA ILE A 24 10.06 9.20 -0.23
C ILE A 24 9.11 8.26 0.53
N THR A 25 8.54 8.74 1.63
CA THR A 25 7.60 7.95 2.44
C THR A 25 6.34 7.57 1.65
N ALA A 26 5.80 8.50 0.87
CA ALA A 26 4.61 8.25 0.06
C ALA A 26 4.87 7.20 -1.03
N VAL A 27 6.02 7.28 -1.70
CA VAL A 27 6.43 6.30 -2.72
C VAL A 27 6.65 4.92 -2.08
N PHE A 28 7.39 4.84 -0.97
CA PHE A 28 7.58 3.57 -0.26
C PHE A 28 6.26 2.91 0.13
N TYR A 29 5.31 3.68 0.66
CA TYR A 29 4.01 3.16 1.04
C TYR A 29 3.23 2.63 -0.17
N ALA A 30 3.29 3.33 -1.31
CA ALA A 30 2.65 2.89 -2.54
C ALA A 30 3.26 1.57 -3.05
N ASP A 31 4.59 1.49 -3.12
CA ASP A 31 5.30 0.37 -3.72
C ASP A 31 5.27 -0.89 -2.83
N HIS A 32 5.32 -0.73 -1.51
CA HIS A 32 5.53 -1.86 -0.60
C HIS A 32 4.30 -2.23 0.23
N LEU A 33 3.41 -1.28 0.52
CA LEU A 33 2.23 -1.55 1.36
C LEU A 33 0.97 -1.65 0.51
N LEU A 34 0.70 -0.66 -0.35
CA LEU A 34 -0.50 -0.68 -1.19
C LEU A 34 -0.45 -1.76 -2.28
N SER A 35 0.74 -2.14 -2.74
CA SER A 35 0.91 -3.27 -3.67
C SER A 35 0.35 -4.60 -3.15
N LYS A 36 0.17 -4.75 -1.84
CA LYS A 36 -0.43 -5.95 -1.22
C LYS A 36 -1.96 -5.97 -1.31
N ALA A 37 -2.60 -4.82 -1.47
CA ALA A 37 -4.06 -4.71 -1.39
C ALA A 37 -4.79 -5.57 -2.45
N PRO A 38 -4.36 -5.65 -3.73
CA PRO A 38 -4.97 -6.56 -4.70
C PRO A 38 -4.87 -8.02 -4.27
N GLY A 39 -3.71 -8.48 -3.78
CA GLY A 39 -3.55 -9.86 -3.33
C GLY A 39 -4.44 -10.22 -2.12
N ILE A 40 -4.61 -9.29 -1.18
CA ILE A 40 -5.55 -9.46 -0.07
C ILE A 40 -7.00 -9.53 -0.57
N ARG A 41 -7.39 -8.62 -1.48
CA ARG A 41 -8.72 -8.67 -2.11
C ARG A 41 -8.96 -10.02 -2.77
N ASP A 42 -8.02 -10.52 -3.56
CA ASP A 42 -8.18 -11.79 -4.28
C ASP A 42 -8.30 -12.96 -3.30
N SER A 43 -7.53 -12.96 -2.21
CA SER A 43 -7.68 -13.97 -1.16
C SER A 43 -9.08 -13.98 -0.51
N ILE A 44 -9.73 -12.81 -0.42
CA ILE A 44 -11.09 -12.69 0.13
C ILE A 44 -12.14 -13.16 -0.88
N VAL A 45 -12.00 -12.76 -2.15
CA VAL A 45 -12.99 -13.02 -3.19
C VAL A 45 -12.92 -14.46 -3.70
N GLU A 46 -11.70 -15.01 -3.83
CA GLU A 46 -11.43 -16.28 -4.51
C GLU A 46 -10.98 -17.39 -3.55
N GLY A 47 -10.64 -17.07 -2.29
CA GLY A 47 -10.03 -18.03 -1.36
C GLY A 47 -10.96 -19.05 -0.71
N ALA A 48 -12.29 -18.90 -0.83
CA ALA A 48 -13.28 -19.69 -0.10
C ALA A 48 -13.21 -21.19 -0.43
N ASP A 49 -12.99 -21.54 -1.69
CA ASP A 49 -12.92 -22.94 -2.14
C ASP A 49 -11.77 -23.69 -1.45
N SER A 50 -10.62 -23.04 -1.27
CA SER A 50 -9.45 -23.66 -0.63
C SER A 50 -9.71 -23.99 0.85
N VAL A 51 -10.38 -23.09 1.59
CA VAL A 51 -10.67 -23.27 3.03
C VAL A 51 -11.75 -24.33 3.26
N THR A 52 -12.70 -24.45 2.34
CA THR A 52 -13.80 -25.43 2.44
C THR A 52 -13.46 -26.81 1.87
N SER A 53 -12.29 -26.95 1.22
CA SER A 53 -11.86 -28.21 0.61
C SER A 53 -11.39 -29.28 1.62
N LEU A 54 -11.05 -28.90 2.85
CA LEU A 54 -10.61 -29.84 3.88
C LEU A 54 -11.81 -30.41 4.64
N ALA A 55 -11.84 -31.74 4.80
CA ALA A 55 -12.86 -32.40 5.60
C ALA A 55 -12.76 -31.97 7.07
N LEU A 56 -13.90 -31.77 7.73
CA LEU A 56 -13.98 -31.36 9.15
C LEU A 56 -13.15 -32.28 10.08
N GLU A 57 -13.14 -33.58 9.82
CA GLU A 57 -12.40 -34.58 10.60
C GLU A 57 -10.87 -34.49 10.44
N ALA A 58 -10.37 -33.63 9.54
CA ALA A 58 -8.95 -33.41 9.27
C ALA A 58 -8.39 -32.11 9.90
N PHE A 59 -9.20 -31.39 10.69
CA PHE A 59 -8.79 -30.27 11.53
C PHE A 59 -8.58 -30.72 12.99
#